data_AF-A0A7C0ZFX7-F1
#
_entry.id   AF-A0A7C0ZFX7-F1
#
_cell.length_a   1.000
_cell.length_b   1.000
_cell.length_c   1.000
_cell.angle_alpha   90.00
_cell.angle_beta   90.00
_cell.angle_gamma   90.00
#
_symmetry.space_group_name_H-M   'P 1'
#
loop_
_entity.id
_entity.type
_entity.pdbx_description
1 polymer ?
#
loop_
_entity_poly.entity_id
_entity_poly.type
_entity_poly.pdbx_seq_one_letter_code
_entity_poly.pdbx_strand_id
1 'polypeptide(L)'
;MNLTSFQIQQHDALQMVRRHLEKNGAAERDALCACIADYLDYRHRLDQFLADHFHHLCNVTCYQSALSACCAREAIITFFAEVVINVLASSPTELDRMMARLSQPHEGSRCVYLGSAGCLWRVRPIVCALFLCDRAEREVLAPKPELQRRWQSLRDEARRFRWPDRPVLFDELEQRFMAAGCRSPLMYINTSPALLNVKRRAAAAAVGRQAP
;
A
#
# COMPACT_ATOMS: atom_id res chain seq x y z
N MET A 1 -24.97 13.47 2.59
CA MET A 1 -24.11 12.66 3.48
C MET A 1 -22.75 13.34 3.59
N ASN A 2 -22.10 13.30 4.77
CA ASN A 2 -20.79 13.95 4.97
C ASN A 2 -19.64 12.99 4.65
N LEU A 3 -18.45 13.53 4.34
CA LEU A 3 -17.24 12.73 4.19
C LEU A 3 -16.87 12.04 5.50
N THR A 4 -16.42 10.80 5.42
CA THR A 4 -15.92 10.06 6.59
C THR A 4 -14.53 10.58 7.00
N SER A 5 -14.19 10.44 8.28
CA SER A 5 -12.83 10.76 8.78
C SER A 5 -11.75 9.99 8.01
N PHE A 6 -12.03 8.73 7.66
CA PHE A 6 -11.15 7.92 6.82
C PHE A 6 -10.91 8.59 5.46
N GLN A 7 -11.97 8.96 4.71
CA GLN A 7 -11.82 9.63 3.40
C GLN A 7 -11.02 10.92 3.49
N ILE A 8 -11.28 11.74 4.51
CA ILE A 8 -10.56 13.00 4.75
C ILE A 8 -9.07 12.71 4.93
N GLN A 9 -8.71 11.71 5.75
CA GLN A 9 -7.31 11.33 5.96
C GLN A 9 -6.61 10.86 4.68
N GLN A 10 -7.31 10.08 3.84
CA GLN A 10 -6.77 9.63 2.56
C GLN A 10 -6.58 10.80 1.58
N HIS A 11 -7.56 11.71 1.51
CA HIS A 11 -7.50 12.89 0.68
C HIS A 11 -6.34 13.81 1.10
N ASP A 12 -6.23 14.09 2.40
CA ASP A 12 -5.20 14.98 2.94
C ASP A 12 -3.80 14.41 2.72
N ALA A 13 -3.60 13.11 2.90
CA ALA A 13 -2.32 12.47 2.62
C ALA A 13 -1.95 12.58 1.13
N LEU A 14 -2.91 12.31 0.22
CA LEU A 14 -2.70 12.43 -1.22
C LEU A 14 -2.31 13.87 -1.60
N GLN A 15 -3.05 14.85 -1.10
CA GLN A 15 -2.79 16.26 -1.35
C GLN A 15 -1.44 16.72 -0.77
N MET A 16 -1.08 16.23 0.41
CA MET A 16 0.19 16.52 1.07
C MET A 16 1.39 16.07 0.25
N VAL A 17 1.35 14.83 -0.26
CA VAL A 17 2.42 14.29 -1.10
C VAL A 17 2.53 15.07 -2.41
N ARG A 18 1.40 15.35 -3.08
CA ARG A 18 1.39 16.13 -4.33
C ARG A 18 2.05 17.50 -4.14
N ARG A 19 1.62 18.27 -3.13
CA ARG A 19 2.17 19.60 -2.84
C ARG A 19 3.66 19.54 -2.50
N HIS A 20 4.09 18.52 -1.77
CA HIS A 20 5.51 18.34 -1.45
C HIS A 20 6.34 18.12 -2.73
N LEU A 21 5.90 17.26 -3.64
CA LEU A 21 6.63 17.01 -4.90
C LEU A 21 6.60 18.22 -5.83
N GLU A 22 5.47 18.93 -5.92
CA GLU A 22 5.34 20.17 -6.69
C GLU A 22 6.30 21.26 -6.18
N LYS A 23 6.47 21.36 -4.86
CA LYS A 23 7.37 22.35 -4.23
C LYS A 23 8.86 22.01 -4.40
N ASN A 24 9.24 20.74 -4.34
CA ASN A 24 10.65 20.31 -4.34
C ASN A 24 11.19 19.94 -5.73
N GLY A 25 10.32 19.84 -6.74
CA GLY A 25 10.72 19.73 -8.14
C GLY A 25 11.24 18.34 -8.56
N ALA A 26 11.87 18.29 -9.73
CA ALA A 26 12.24 17.03 -10.40
C ALA A 26 13.31 16.23 -9.64
N ALA A 27 14.32 16.88 -9.05
CA ALA A 27 15.39 16.18 -8.35
C ALA A 27 14.89 15.35 -7.15
N GLU A 28 13.94 15.89 -6.39
CA GLU A 28 13.31 15.16 -5.28
C GLU A 28 12.50 13.97 -5.80
N ARG A 29 11.76 14.18 -6.90
CA ARG A 29 10.99 13.13 -7.56
C ARG A 29 11.88 11.99 -8.03
N ASP A 30 13.00 12.30 -8.68
CA ASP A 30 13.94 11.30 -9.20
C ASP A 30 14.60 10.52 -8.05
N ALA A 31 14.99 11.20 -6.97
CA ALA A 31 15.55 10.55 -5.79
C ALA A 31 14.54 9.60 -5.12
N LEU A 32 13.27 10.00 -5.03
CA LEU A 32 12.21 9.14 -4.52
C LEU A 32 11.90 7.96 -5.46
N CYS A 33 11.88 8.19 -6.79
CA CYS A 33 11.73 7.13 -7.78
C CYS A 33 12.84 6.07 -7.66
N ALA A 34 14.09 6.50 -7.47
CA ALA A 34 15.21 5.60 -7.24
C ALA A 34 15.05 4.80 -5.94
N CYS A 35 14.62 5.45 -4.85
CA CYS A 35 14.36 4.81 -3.55
C CYS A 35 13.27 3.72 -3.63
N ILE A 36 12.25 3.89 -4.46
CA ILE A 36 11.13 2.93 -4.57
C ILE A 36 11.31 1.85 -5.64
N ALA A 37 12.41 1.86 -6.41
CA ALA A 37 12.61 1.00 -7.57
C ALA A 37 12.49 -0.50 -7.23
N ASP A 38 13.17 -0.96 -6.19
CA ASP A 38 13.12 -2.36 -5.73
C ASP A 38 11.72 -2.78 -5.29
N TYR A 39 10.97 -1.84 -4.68
CA TYR A 39 9.58 -2.10 -4.32
C TYR A 39 8.71 -2.25 -5.56
N LEU A 40 8.89 -1.40 -6.58
CA LEU A 40 8.14 -1.49 -7.83
C LEU A 40 8.45 -2.79 -8.59
N ASP A 41 9.70 -3.25 -8.61
CA ASP A 41 10.05 -4.57 -9.15
C ASP A 41 9.32 -5.70 -8.41
N TYR A 42 9.37 -5.67 -7.08
CA TYR A 42 8.62 -6.61 -6.24
C TYR A 42 7.12 -6.59 -6.55
N ARG A 43 6.54 -5.39 -6.71
CA ARG A 43 5.12 -5.23 -7.05
C ARG A 43 4.79 -5.80 -8.43
N HIS A 44 5.66 -5.61 -9.41
CA HIS A 44 5.50 -6.20 -10.73
C HIS A 44 5.49 -7.73 -10.67
N ARG A 45 6.45 -8.35 -9.94
CA ARG A 45 6.49 -9.82 -9.75
C ARG A 45 5.26 -10.36 -9.02
N LEU A 46 4.77 -9.64 -8.00
CA LEU A 46 3.54 -10.00 -7.29
C LEU A 46 2.32 -9.94 -8.22
N ASP A 47 2.19 -8.87 -8.99
CA ASP A 47 1.06 -8.69 -9.90
C ASP A 47 1.10 -9.72 -11.06
N GLN A 48 2.29 -10.04 -11.59
CA GLN A 48 2.51 -11.14 -12.54
C GLN A 48 2.06 -12.48 -11.96
N PHE A 49 2.52 -12.83 -10.74
CA PHE A 49 2.12 -14.08 -10.07
C PHE A 49 0.60 -14.19 -9.91
N LEU A 50 -0.07 -13.08 -9.57
CA LEU A 50 -1.52 -13.05 -9.41
C LEU A 50 -2.24 -13.16 -10.75
N ALA A 51 -1.75 -12.51 -11.80
CA ALA A 51 -2.30 -12.63 -13.14
C ALA A 51 -2.18 -14.07 -13.67
N ASP A 52 -1.00 -14.68 -13.56
CA ASP A 52 -0.71 -16.00 -14.12
C ASP A 52 -1.50 -17.13 -13.45
N HIS A 53 -1.84 -16.98 -12.16
CA HIS A 53 -2.41 -18.08 -11.37
C HIS A 53 -3.84 -17.84 -10.88
N PHE A 54 -4.28 -16.58 -10.76
CA PHE A 54 -5.56 -16.25 -10.13
C PHE A 54 -6.55 -15.52 -11.05
N HIS A 55 -6.16 -15.14 -12.28
CA HIS A 55 -7.03 -14.38 -13.20
C HIS A 55 -8.41 -15.02 -13.42
N HIS A 56 -8.47 -16.35 -13.49
CA HIS A 56 -9.74 -17.08 -13.68
C HIS A 56 -10.73 -16.97 -12.50
N LEU A 57 -10.23 -16.71 -11.28
CA LEU A 57 -11.05 -16.51 -10.08
C LEU A 57 -11.25 -15.02 -9.75
N CYS A 58 -10.20 -14.22 -9.93
CA CYS A 58 -10.17 -12.79 -9.66
C CYS A 58 -10.35 -12.01 -10.96
N ASN A 59 -11.53 -12.13 -11.58
CA ASN A 59 -11.86 -11.49 -12.85
C ASN A 59 -12.57 -10.15 -12.67
N VAL A 60 -12.78 -9.45 -13.80
CA VAL A 60 -13.47 -8.15 -13.88
C VAL A 60 -14.86 -8.20 -13.21
N THR A 61 -15.61 -9.29 -13.36
CA THR A 61 -16.93 -9.45 -12.73
C THR A 61 -16.83 -9.47 -11.19
N CYS A 62 -15.81 -10.10 -10.61
CA CYS A 62 -15.57 -10.09 -9.17
C CYS A 62 -15.30 -8.68 -8.63
N TYR A 63 -14.57 -7.87 -9.39
CA TYR A 63 -14.31 -6.46 -9.06
C TYR A 63 -15.52 -5.55 -9.28
N GLN A 64 -16.27 -5.74 -10.38
CA GLN A 64 -17.44 -4.92 -10.75
C GLN A 64 -18.67 -5.20 -9.89
N SER A 65 -18.87 -6.45 -9.46
CA SER A 65 -20.01 -6.84 -8.62
C SER A 65 -19.87 -6.42 -7.15
N ALA A 66 -18.75 -5.77 -6.78
CA ALA A 66 -18.36 -5.50 -5.39
C ALA A 66 -18.36 -6.76 -4.48
N LEU A 67 -18.36 -7.96 -5.08
CA LEU A 67 -18.27 -9.25 -4.40
C LEU A 67 -16.83 -9.66 -4.09
N SER A 68 -15.84 -8.95 -4.66
CA SER A 68 -14.45 -9.21 -4.33
C SER A 68 -14.23 -9.03 -2.83
N ALA A 69 -13.98 -10.15 -2.14
CA ALA A 69 -13.72 -10.14 -0.70
C ALA A 69 -12.53 -9.22 -0.34
N CYS A 70 -11.62 -8.96 -1.29
CA CYS A 70 -10.51 -8.02 -1.13
C CYS A 70 -10.96 -6.55 -1.02
N CYS A 71 -12.04 -6.16 -1.70
CA CYS A 71 -12.58 -4.79 -1.65
C CYS A 71 -13.72 -4.66 -0.64
N ALA A 72 -14.13 -5.76 -0.01
CA ALA A 72 -15.23 -5.85 0.93
C ALA A 72 -14.86 -5.56 2.40
N ARG A 73 -13.59 -5.28 2.68
CA ARG A 73 -13.08 -4.97 4.01
C ARG A 73 -13.29 -3.47 4.27
N GLU A 74 -14.09 -3.14 5.27
CA GLU A 74 -14.21 -1.77 5.76
C GLU A 74 -12.81 -1.27 6.16
N ALA A 75 -12.35 -0.19 5.52
CA ALA A 75 -11.04 0.43 5.73
C ALA A 75 -9.82 -0.49 5.48
N ILE A 76 -9.34 -0.52 4.24
CA ILE A 76 -7.96 -0.95 3.97
C ILE A 76 -7.01 0.02 4.67
N ILE A 77 -6.19 -0.49 5.59
CA ILE A 77 -5.05 0.27 6.12
C ILE A 77 -4.18 0.67 4.93
N THR A 78 -4.06 1.97 4.71
CA THR A 78 -3.21 2.56 3.68
C THR A 78 -2.08 3.27 4.40
N PHE A 79 -0.84 2.81 4.20
CA PHE A 79 0.33 3.48 4.76
C PHE A 79 0.63 4.74 3.97
N PHE A 80 1.14 5.78 4.65
CA PHE A 80 1.57 7.01 3.99
C PHE A 80 2.59 6.74 2.88
N ALA A 81 3.53 5.82 3.12
CA ALA A 81 4.50 5.37 2.12
C ALA A 81 3.84 4.87 0.81
N GLU A 82 2.69 4.20 0.90
CA GLU A 82 1.97 3.73 -0.28
C GLU A 82 1.38 4.90 -1.07
N VAL A 83 0.87 5.92 -0.38
CA VAL A 83 0.41 7.17 -1.02
C VAL A 83 1.57 7.82 -1.78
N VAL A 84 2.76 7.89 -1.18
CA VAL A 84 3.97 8.40 -1.84
C VAL A 84 4.27 7.62 -3.12
N ILE A 85 4.35 6.30 -3.01
CA ILE A 85 4.64 5.40 -4.15
C ILE A 85 3.59 5.56 -5.26
N ASN A 86 2.30 5.62 -4.91
CA ASN A 86 1.24 5.77 -5.90
C ASN A 86 1.25 7.13 -6.59
N VAL A 87 1.57 8.21 -5.87
CA VAL A 87 1.74 9.54 -6.49
C VAL A 87 2.90 9.56 -7.48
N LEU A 88 4.01 8.90 -7.14
CA LEU A 88 5.17 8.80 -8.04
C LEU A 88 4.84 7.98 -9.29
N ALA A 89 4.07 6.90 -9.15
CA ALA A 89 3.72 5.99 -10.23
C ALA A 89 2.53 6.43 -11.11
N SER A 90 1.73 7.40 -10.66
CA SER A 90 0.51 7.82 -11.37
C SER A 90 0.71 9.08 -12.20
N SER A 91 -0.06 9.20 -13.28
CA SER A 91 -0.18 10.46 -14.03
C SER A 91 -1.02 11.50 -13.27
N PRO A 92 -0.87 12.81 -13.57
CA PRO A 92 -1.69 13.86 -12.96
C PRO A 92 -3.21 13.59 -13.08
N THR A 93 -3.67 13.15 -14.25
CA THR A 93 -5.09 12.83 -14.50
C THR A 93 -5.60 11.63 -13.68
N GLU A 94 -4.74 10.66 -13.36
CA GLU A 94 -5.11 9.57 -12.45
C GLU A 94 -5.26 10.06 -11.01
N LEU A 95 -4.34 10.92 -10.57
CA LEU A 95 -4.39 11.51 -9.24
C LEU A 95 -5.59 12.43 -9.07
N ASP A 96 -5.92 13.24 -10.08
CA ASP A 96 -7.11 14.11 -10.05
C ASP A 96 -8.40 13.30 -9.95
N ARG A 97 -8.50 12.16 -10.66
CA ARG A 97 -9.64 11.24 -10.53
C ARG A 97 -9.75 10.63 -9.13
N MET A 98 -8.63 10.21 -8.56
CA MET A 98 -8.57 9.67 -7.20
C MET A 98 -8.97 10.73 -6.16
N MET A 99 -8.47 11.97 -6.31
CA MET A 99 -8.80 13.09 -5.43
C MET A 99 -10.29 13.44 -5.50
N ALA A 100 -10.84 13.56 -6.72
CA ALA A 100 -12.26 13.83 -6.94
C ALA A 100 -13.15 12.76 -6.29
N ARG A 101 -12.75 11.48 -6.37
CA ARG A 101 -13.49 10.39 -5.72
C ARG A 101 -13.47 10.51 -4.19
N LEU A 102 -12.32 10.83 -3.61
CA LEU A 102 -12.18 10.98 -2.15
C LEU A 102 -12.95 12.17 -1.59
N SER A 103 -13.18 13.21 -2.42
CA SER A 103 -13.94 14.41 -2.07
C SER A 103 -15.46 14.27 -2.22
N GLN A 104 -15.94 13.13 -2.71
CA GLN A 104 -17.38 12.83 -2.83
C GLN A 104 -17.83 11.89 -1.71
N PRO A 105 -19.06 12.05 -1.16
CA PRO A 105 -19.63 11.07 -0.26
C PRO A 105 -19.58 9.68 -0.87
N HIS A 106 -19.10 8.72 -0.08
CA HIS A 106 -18.93 7.37 -0.55
C HIS A 106 -20.23 6.57 -0.36
N GLU A 107 -21.00 6.39 -1.43
CA GLU A 107 -22.25 5.61 -1.42
C GLU A 107 -22.06 4.23 -2.10
N GLY A 108 -22.61 3.17 -1.50
CA GLY A 108 -22.86 1.87 -2.15
C GLY A 108 -21.69 0.87 -2.27
N SER A 109 -20.45 1.31 -2.46
CA SER A 109 -19.28 0.42 -2.51
C SER A 109 -18.64 0.20 -1.10
N ARG A 110 -17.79 -0.81 -0.89
CA ARG A 110 -17.07 -0.97 0.40
C ARG A 110 -15.68 -0.32 0.41
N CYS A 111 -15.15 0.05 -0.75
CA CYS A 111 -13.81 0.63 -0.90
C CYS A 111 -13.89 2.05 -1.48
N VAL A 112 -13.38 3.04 -0.75
CA VAL A 112 -13.40 4.46 -1.16
C VAL A 112 -12.60 4.76 -2.44
N TYR A 113 -11.78 3.82 -2.87
CA TYR A 113 -10.94 3.91 -4.07
C TYR A 113 -11.50 3.14 -5.27
N LEU A 114 -12.65 2.49 -5.13
CA LEU A 114 -13.26 1.77 -6.23
C LEU A 114 -14.09 2.74 -7.08
N GLY A 115 -13.72 2.87 -8.36
CA GLY A 115 -14.48 3.59 -9.39
C GLY A 115 -15.14 2.62 -10.38
N SER A 116 -15.87 3.16 -11.35
CA SER A 116 -16.56 2.38 -12.38
C SER A 116 -15.62 1.54 -13.26
N ALA A 117 -14.39 2.01 -13.46
CA ALA A 117 -13.35 1.31 -14.22
C ALA A 117 -12.46 0.40 -13.36
N GLY A 118 -12.76 0.23 -12.06
CA GLY A 118 -11.95 -0.53 -11.13
C GLY A 118 -11.22 0.34 -10.09
N CYS A 119 -10.17 -0.21 -9.50
CA CYS A 119 -9.38 0.48 -8.47
C CYS A 119 -8.69 1.71 -9.03
N LEU A 120 -8.79 2.85 -8.33
CA LEU A 120 -8.13 4.10 -8.73
C LEU A 120 -6.64 4.17 -8.38
N TRP A 121 -6.13 3.20 -7.61
CA TRP A 121 -4.69 3.10 -7.35
C TRP A 121 -3.98 2.53 -8.58
N ARG A 122 -2.92 3.21 -9.03
CA ARG A 122 -1.97 2.65 -9.99
C ARG A 122 -1.17 1.52 -9.35
N VAL A 123 -0.71 1.72 -8.12
CA VAL A 123 -0.05 0.69 -7.31
C VAL A 123 -0.92 0.40 -6.10
N ARG A 124 -1.78 -0.62 -6.19
CA ARG A 124 -2.72 -0.97 -5.11
C ARG A 124 -2.02 -1.17 -3.76
N PRO A 125 -2.64 -0.77 -2.63
CA PRO A 125 -2.08 -1.02 -1.30
C PRO A 125 -1.68 -2.49 -1.13
N ILE A 126 -0.56 -2.74 -0.48
CA ILE A 126 0.05 -4.05 -0.29
C ILE A 126 -0.88 -4.99 0.46
N VAL A 127 -1.71 -4.47 1.37
CA VAL A 127 -2.74 -5.26 2.06
C VAL A 127 -3.76 -5.80 1.06
N CYS A 128 -4.14 -5.02 0.05
CA CYS A 128 -5.01 -5.50 -1.03
C CYS A 128 -4.29 -6.48 -1.95
N ALA A 129 -3.03 -6.20 -2.29
CA ALA A 129 -2.24 -7.01 -3.20
C ALA A 129 -1.93 -8.40 -2.62
N LEU A 130 -1.76 -8.49 -1.30
CA LEU A 130 -1.47 -9.73 -0.59
C LEU A 130 -2.72 -10.44 -0.06
N PHE A 131 -3.91 -9.99 -0.46
CA PHE A 131 -5.15 -10.64 -0.09
C PHE A 131 -5.54 -11.69 -1.13
N LEU A 132 -5.82 -12.89 -0.65
CA LEU A 132 -6.54 -13.93 -1.39
C LEU A 132 -7.79 -14.29 -0.58
N CYS A 133 -8.91 -14.51 -1.26
CA CYS A 133 -10.11 -15.02 -0.59
C CYS A 133 -9.98 -16.53 -0.35
N ASP A 134 -10.76 -17.07 0.59
CA ASP A 134 -10.71 -18.50 0.93
C ASP A 134 -10.91 -19.40 -0.30
N ARG A 135 -11.73 -18.96 -1.26
CA ARG A 135 -11.93 -19.67 -2.52
C ARG A 135 -10.63 -19.76 -3.32
N ALA A 136 -9.92 -18.65 -3.48
CA ALA A 136 -8.65 -18.59 -4.19
C ALA A 136 -7.57 -19.42 -3.48
N GLU A 137 -7.52 -19.38 -2.15
CA GLU A 137 -6.58 -20.21 -1.39
C GLU A 137 -6.86 -21.71 -1.57
N ARG A 138 -8.13 -22.14 -1.49
CA ARG A 138 -8.51 -23.55 -1.64
C ARG A 138 -8.35 -24.08 -3.06
N GLU A 139 -8.74 -23.32 -4.08
CA GLU A 139 -8.77 -23.79 -5.47
C GLU A 139 -7.41 -23.68 -6.17
N VAL A 140 -6.56 -22.72 -5.79
CA VAL A 140 -5.28 -22.45 -6.48
C VAL A 140 -4.08 -22.88 -5.65
N LEU A 141 -4.02 -22.52 -4.36
CA LEU A 141 -2.83 -22.75 -3.54
C LEU A 141 -2.82 -24.15 -2.89
N ALA A 142 -3.90 -24.54 -2.22
CA ALA A 142 -3.98 -25.82 -1.50
C ALA A 142 -3.61 -27.06 -2.35
N PRO A 143 -4.01 -27.18 -3.64
CA PRO A 143 -3.63 -28.33 -4.45
C PRO A 143 -2.18 -28.28 -4.98
N LYS A 144 -1.46 -27.15 -4.82
CA LYS A 144 -0.18 -26.87 -5.49
C LYS A 144 0.87 -26.35 -4.50
N PRO A 145 1.60 -27.24 -3.79
CA PRO A 145 2.57 -26.86 -2.77
C PRO A 145 3.68 -25.91 -3.26
N GLU A 146 4.07 -26.02 -4.53
CA GLU A 146 5.03 -25.10 -5.16
C GLU A 146 4.48 -23.67 -5.30
N LEU A 147 3.20 -23.51 -5.66
CA LEU A 147 2.57 -22.19 -5.71
C LEU A 147 2.40 -21.61 -4.31
N GLN A 148 2.06 -22.45 -3.33
CA GLN A 148 1.98 -22.02 -1.93
C GLN A 148 3.33 -21.50 -1.41
N ARG A 149 4.44 -22.19 -1.73
CA ARG A 149 5.80 -21.71 -1.38
C ARG A 149 6.14 -20.40 -2.06
N ARG A 150 5.85 -20.26 -3.36
CA ARG A 150 6.07 -19.00 -4.11
C ARG A 150 5.26 -17.85 -3.53
N TRP A 151 3.99 -18.08 -3.21
CA TRP A 151 3.11 -17.11 -2.55
C TRP A 151 3.67 -16.67 -1.20
N GLN A 152 4.09 -17.63 -0.37
CA GLN A 152 4.68 -17.33 0.93
C GLN A 152 5.98 -16.53 0.80
N SER A 153 6.83 -16.85 -0.17
CA SER A 153 8.04 -16.06 -0.47
C SER A 153 7.71 -14.61 -0.83
N LEU A 154 6.68 -14.36 -1.65
CA LEU A 154 6.24 -13.01 -2.00
C LEU A 154 5.69 -12.25 -0.77
N ARG A 155 5.01 -12.94 0.14
CA ARG A 155 4.52 -12.35 1.41
C ARG A 155 5.66 -12.00 2.35
N ASP A 156 6.67 -12.86 2.46
CA ASP A 156 7.83 -12.65 3.32
C ASP A 156 8.73 -11.55 2.78
N GLU A 157 8.87 -11.45 1.45
CA GLU A 157 9.56 -10.35 0.80
C GLU A 157 8.86 -9.01 1.07
N ALA A 158 7.53 -8.95 1.01
CA ALA A 158 6.75 -7.75 1.34
C ALA A 158 7.13 -7.16 2.70
N ARG A 159 7.43 -8.02 3.70
CA ARG A 159 7.80 -7.60 5.05
C ARG A 159 9.08 -6.76 5.05
N ARG A 160 10.01 -7.00 4.13
CA ARG A 160 11.26 -6.23 4.00
C ARG A 160 11.01 -4.76 3.66
N PHE A 161 9.85 -4.42 3.11
CA PHE A 161 9.48 -3.05 2.77
C PHE A 161 8.66 -2.33 3.84
N ARG A 162 7.96 -3.07 4.72
CA ARG A 162 6.94 -2.47 5.61
C ARG A 162 6.99 -2.89 7.07
N TRP A 163 7.71 -3.95 7.42
CA TRP A 163 7.72 -4.46 8.79
C TRP A 163 8.95 -3.91 9.53
N PRO A 164 8.77 -3.00 10.50
CA PRO A 164 9.87 -2.18 11.00
C PRO A 164 10.64 -2.88 12.14
N ASP A 165 10.90 -4.19 11.99
CA ASP A 165 11.86 -4.93 12.82
C ASP A 165 13.32 -4.74 12.37
N ARG A 166 13.51 -3.90 11.35
CA ARG A 166 14.74 -3.50 10.69
C ARG A 166 14.48 -2.17 9.95
N PRO A 167 15.50 -1.50 9.39
CA PRO A 167 15.29 -0.43 8.43
C PRO A 167 14.48 -0.92 7.22
N VAL A 168 13.38 -0.25 6.89
CA VAL A 168 12.48 -0.61 5.79
C VAL A 168 12.04 0.62 5.01
N LEU A 169 11.73 0.43 3.72
CA LEU A 169 11.33 1.50 2.80
C LEU A 169 10.18 2.38 3.34
N PHE A 170 9.16 1.77 3.94
CA PHE A 170 8.00 2.53 4.43
C PHE A 170 8.39 3.47 5.57
N ASP A 171 9.35 3.08 6.41
CA ASP A 171 9.89 3.93 7.47
C ASP A 171 10.69 5.09 6.87
N GLU A 172 11.56 4.81 5.90
CA GLU A 172 12.39 5.82 5.23
C GLU A 172 11.54 6.89 4.52
N LEU A 173 10.51 6.47 3.79
CA LEU A 173 9.59 7.39 3.10
C LEU A 173 8.82 8.25 4.11
N GLU A 174 8.29 7.67 5.19
CA GLU A 174 7.63 8.45 6.24
C GLU A 174 8.60 9.45 6.88
N GLN A 175 9.81 9.02 7.25
CA GLN A 175 10.82 9.88 7.88
C GLN A 175 11.22 11.05 6.98
N ARG A 176 11.41 10.81 5.68
CA ARG A 176 11.77 11.86 4.71
C ARG A 176 10.70 12.95 4.63
N PHE A 177 9.43 12.58 4.53
CA PHE A 177 8.33 13.54 4.52
C PHE A 177 8.15 14.21 5.89
N MET A 178 8.33 13.47 6.99
CA MET A 178 8.30 14.05 8.33
C MET A 178 9.42 15.09 8.53
N ALA A 179 10.63 14.84 8.04
CA ALA A 179 11.74 15.79 8.06
C ALA A 179 11.42 17.07 7.27
N ALA A 180 10.64 16.94 6.18
CA ALA A 180 10.13 18.07 5.41
C ALA A 180 8.92 18.79 6.04
N GLY A 181 8.53 18.43 7.27
CA GLY A 181 7.42 19.04 8.01
C GLY A 181 6.04 18.45 7.73
N CYS A 182 5.92 17.43 6.88
CA CYS A 182 4.66 16.75 6.62
C CYS A 182 4.21 15.91 7.83
N ARG A 183 2.91 15.90 8.13
CA ARG A 183 2.34 15.10 9.24
C ARG A 183 1.02 14.50 8.79
N SER A 184 0.96 13.18 8.71
CA SER A 184 -0.25 12.45 8.32
C SER A 184 -0.57 11.36 9.35
N PRO A 185 -1.85 11.13 9.68
CA PRO A 185 -2.26 10.00 10.51
C PRO A 185 -2.00 8.64 9.84
N LEU A 186 -1.66 8.63 8.54
CA LEU A 186 -1.28 7.42 7.81
C LEU A 186 0.19 7.03 7.99
N MET A 187 0.99 7.85 8.70
CA MET A 187 2.40 7.59 9.00
C MET A 187 2.53 6.55 10.13
N TYR A 188 1.91 5.39 9.96
CA TYR A 188 1.74 4.39 11.01
C TYR A 188 3.07 3.83 11.50
N ILE A 189 4.10 3.72 10.65
CA ILE A 189 5.42 3.20 11.06
C ILE A 189 6.03 4.09 12.14
N ASN A 190 5.78 5.40 12.06
CA ASN A 190 6.33 6.40 12.97
C ASN A 190 5.34 6.97 14.01
N THR A 191 4.07 6.58 13.96
CA THR A 191 3.04 7.09 14.89
C THR A 191 2.27 6.00 15.63
N SER A 192 2.17 4.77 15.10
CA SER A 192 1.42 3.70 15.76
C SER A 192 2.18 3.16 16.97
N PRO A 193 1.58 3.16 18.18
CA PRO A 193 2.25 2.60 19.37
C PRO A 193 2.71 1.16 19.18
N ALA A 194 1.93 0.35 18.45
CA ALA A 194 2.27 -1.04 18.18
C ALA A 194 3.54 -1.18 17.31
N LEU A 195 3.65 -0.39 16.25
CA LEU A 195 4.81 -0.45 15.34
C LEU A 195 6.05 0.22 15.93
N LEU A 196 5.87 1.27 16.73
CA LEU A 196 6.93 1.86 17.54
C LEU A 196 7.49 0.86 18.56
N ASN A 197 6.63 0.02 19.17
CA ASN A 197 7.08 -1.07 20.04
C ASN A 197 7.94 -2.10 19.29
N VAL A 198 7.58 -2.45 18.04
CA VAL A 198 8.38 -3.34 17.20
C VAL A 198 9.76 -2.73 16.94
N LYS A 199 9.84 -1.45 16.52
CA LYS A 199 11.10 -0.72 16.30
C LYS A 199 11.99 -0.73 17.54
N ARG A 200 11.41 -0.41 18.72
CA ARG A 200 12.14 -0.40 20.00
C ARG A 200 12.70 -1.76 20.36
N ARG A 201 11.93 -2.83 20.19
CA ARG A 201 12.38 -4.21 20.47
C ARG A 201 13.49 -4.65 19.53
N ALA A 202 13.39 -4.31 18.25
CA ALA A 202 14.44 -4.60 17.27
C ALA A 202 15.75 -3.87 17.59
N ALA A 203 15.66 -2.58 17.95
CA ALA A 203 16.83 -1.79 18.36
C ALA A 203 17.48 -2.38 19.63
N ALA A 204 16.70 -2.73 20.65
CA ALA A 204 17.21 -3.36 21.86
C ALA A 204 17.89 -4.72 21.59
N ALA A 205 17.29 -5.54 20.71
CA ALA A 205 17.87 -6.82 20.31
C ALA A 205 19.18 -6.67 19.52
N ALA A 206 19.32 -5.62 18.71
CA ALA A 206 20.56 -5.32 18.00
C ALA A 206 21.69 -4.91 18.94
N VAL A 207 21.38 -4.07 19.94
CA VAL A 207 22.35 -3.65 20.98
C VAL A 207 22.79 -4.83 21.86
N GLY A 208 21.85 -5.69 22.27
CA GLY A 208 22.16 -6.88 23.08
C GLY A 208 23.01 -7.94 22.35
N ARG A 209 23.05 -7.92 21.02
CA ARG A 209 23.94 -8.78 20.20
C ARG A 209 25.33 -8.18 19.98
N GLN A 210 25.55 -6.92 20.35
CA GLN A 210 26.82 -6.21 20.23
C GLN A 210 27.57 -6.10 21.58
N ALA A 211 26.97 -6.57 22.67
CA ALA A 211 27.66 -6.72 23.95
C ALA A 211 28.54 -8.00 23.93
N PRO A 212 29.81 -7.92 24.34
CA PRO A 212 30.75 -9.05 24.30
C PRO A 212 30.36 -10.20 25.23
#